data_AF-A0A356DUS4-F1
#
_entry.id   AF-A0A356DUS4-F1
#
_cell.length_a   1.000
_cell.length_b   1.000
_cell.length_c   1.000
_cell.angle_alpha   90.00
_cell.angle_beta   90.00
_cell.angle_gamma   90.00
#
_symmetry.space_group_name_H-M   'P 1'
#
loop_
_entity.id
_entity.type
_entity.pdbx_description
1 polymer ?
#
loop_
_entity_poly.entity_id
_entity_poly.type
_entity_poly.pdbx_seq_one_letter_code
_entity_poly.pdbx_strand_id
1 'polypeptide(L)'
;MTEEFEQLEEVEEISTVEESRPGPKRGCRTAIALLVVLLLLFSAAVPFTRFVIRKSYEKQVEEFPKIVCANLSEAGQMEPGCDPLLEINMFVPRTFPLGTTKNSVASAMKGLAFKEQTGISQPTCLQPTLWTYDVAKSSLGWHTEVEFLFCSGLLVERMVFVDGKPISLPTYDL
;
A
#
# COMPACT_ATOMS: atom_id res chain seq x y z
N MET A 1 32.44 -87.79 -16.26
CA MET A 1 33.18 -88.14 -17.49
C MET A 1 32.11 -88.79 -18.36
N THR A 2 31.41 -88.10 -19.24
CA THR A 2 31.76 -87.06 -20.23
C THR A 2 30.54 -86.19 -20.58
N GLU A 3 30.82 -84.94 -20.97
CA GLU A 3 30.21 -84.11 -22.03
C GLU A 3 29.35 -84.89 -23.07
N GLU A 4 28.31 -84.41 -23.74
CA GLU A 4 27.98 -83.09 -24.30
C GLU A 4 26.56 -83.19 -24.92
N PHE A 5 25.78 -82.11 -24.95
CA PHE A 5 24.71 -81.93 -25.94
C PHE A 5 24.75 -80.47 -26.40
N GLU A 6 25.21 -80.28 -27.64
CA GLU A 6 24.99 -79.08 -28.44
C GLU A 6 23.49 -78.92 -28.74
N GLN A 7 22.94 -77.71 -28.63
CA GLN A 7 22.47 -77.01 -29.83
C GLN A 7 21.90 -75.60 -29.57
N LEU A 8 22.29 -74.72 -30.49
CA LEU A 8 21.58 -73.56 -31.05
C LEU A 8 21.57 -72.26 -30.23
N GLU A 9 22.67 -71.55 -30.40
CA GLU A 9 22.75 -70.17 -30.85
C GLU A 9 21.42 -69.59 -31.40
N GLU A 10 20.79 -68.71 -30.63
CA GLU A 10 20.06 -67.57 -31.20
C GLU A 10 20.74 -66.31 -30.65
N VAL A 11 21.47 -65.66 -31.55
CA VAL A 11 22.07 -64.35 -31.35
C VAL A 11 20.92 -63.36 -31.16
N GLU A 12 20.75 -62.86 -29.94
CA GLU A 12 20.03 -61.61 -29.73
C GLU A 12 20.95 -60.62 -29.03
N GLU A 13 21.03 -59.46 -29.66
CA GLU A 13 22.06 -58.45 -29.53
C GLU A 13 22.16 -57.91 -28.10
N ILE A 14 23.40 -57.64 -27.74
CA ILE A 14 23.82 -56.87 -26.57
C ILE A 14 23.08 -55.52 -26.62
N SER A 15 21.99 -55.39 -25.86
CA SER A 15 21.65 -54.11 -25.26
C SER A 15 21.93 -54.23 -23.77
N THR A 16 23.08 -53.69 -23.38
CA THR A 16 23.48 -53.44 -22.01
C THR A 16 22.42 -52.56 -21.34
N VAL A 17 21.40 -53.18 -20.76
CA VAL A 17 20.66 -52.57 -19.66
C VAL A 17 21.61 -52.63 -18.47
N GLU A 18 22.40 -51.57 -18.30
CA GLU A 18 23.04 -51.30 -17.03
C GLU A 18 21.95 -51.32 -15.96
N GLU A 19 21.99 -52.37 -15.16
CA GLU A 19 21.26 -52.52 -13.93
C GLU A 19 21.70 -51.38 -13.00
N SER A 20 21.01 -50.24 -13.13
CA SER A 20 21.28 -49.03 -12.37
C SER A 20 20.92 -49.30 -10.91
N ARG A 21 21.93 -49.73 -10.16
CA ARG A 21 21.86 -49.93 -8.71
C ARG A 21 21.24 -48.70 -8.05
N PRO A 22 20.20 -48.82 -7.21
CA PRO A 22 19.64 -47.69 -6.51
C PRO A 22 20.61 -47.26 -5.40
N GLY A 23 21.54 -46.35 -5.73
CA GLY A 23 22.31 -45.62 -4.74
C GLY A 23 21.38 -44.83 -3.80
N PRO A 24 21.80 -44.55 -2.56
CA PRO A 24 20.92 -43.93 -1.57
C PRO A 24 20.50 -42.53 -2.05
N LYS A 25 19.20 -42.33 -2.32
CA LYS A 25 18.56 -41.07 -2.73
C LYS A 25 18.62 -39.98 -1.63
N ARG A 26 19.78 -39.74 -1.02
CA ARG A 26 20.00 -38.73 0.02
C ARG A 26 19.85 -37.31 -0.53
N GLY A 27 20.36 -37.04 -1.74
CA GLY A 27 20.27 -35.72 -2.38
C GLY A 27 18.85 -35.27 -2.74
N CYS A 28 17.97 -36.19 -3.12
CA CYS A 28 16.57 -35.89 -3.41
C CYS A 28 15.79 -35.58 -2.12
N ARG A 29 16.06 -36.30 -1.01
CA ARG A 29 15.41 -36.04 0.28
C ARG A 29 15.86 -34.72 0.92
N THR A 30 17.13 -34.35 0.82
CA THR A 30 17.63 -33.04 1.31
C THR A 30 17.11 -31.87 0.48
N ALA A 31 17.03 -32.02 -0.85
CA ALA A 31 16.43 -31.00 -1.71
C ALA A 31 14.94 -30.79 -1.40
N ILE A 32 14.17 -31.87 -1.18
CA ILE A 32 12.76 -31.78 -0.77
C ILE A 32 12.63 -31.12 0.61
N ALA A 33 13.46 -31.50 1.58
CA ALA A 33 13.44 -30.88 2.91
C ALA A 33 13.74 -29.36 2.84
N LEU A 34 14.73 -28.95 2.04
CA LEU A 34 15.02 -27.53 1.80
C LEU A 34 13.85 -26.80 1.14
N LEU A 35 13.22 -27.40 0.13
CA LEU A 35 12.03 -26.85 -0.52
C LEU A 35 10.86 -26.67 0.47
N VAL A 36 10.62 -27.66 1.33
CA VAL A 36 9.57 -27.59 2.36
C VAL A 36 9.89 -26.49 3.38
N VAL A 37 11.14 -26.38 3.83
CA VAL A 37 11.56 -25.30 4.74
C VAL A 37 11.38 -23.93 4.08
N LEU A 38 11.77 -23.77 2.82
CA LEU A 38 11.55 -22.54 2.08
C LEU A 38 10.07 -22.23 1.92
N LEU A 39 9.24 -23.21 1.54
CA LEU A 39 7.79 -23.03 1.43
C LEU A 39 7.17 -22.60 2.77
N LEU A 40 7.58 -23.21 3.88
CA LEU A 40 7.12 -22.82 5.21
C LEU A 40 7.56 -21.38 5.55
N LEU A 41 8.83 -21.03 5.31
CA LEU A 41 9.35 -19.68 5.55
C LEU A 41 8.62 -18.63 4.70
N PHE A 42 8.42 -18.87 3.40
CA PHE A 42 7.71 -17.95 2.51
C PHE A 42 6.21 -17.86 2.84
N SER A 43 5.59 -18.97 3.24
CA SER A 43 4.18 -18.99 3.63
C SER A 43 3.90 -18.15 4.89
N ALA A 44 4.86 -18.06 5.81
CA ALA A 44 4.77 -17.22 7.01
C ALA A 44 5.27 -15.78 6.77
N ALA A 45 6.30 -15.60 5.93
CA ALA A 45 6.89 -14.29 5.66
C ALA A 45 5.90 -13.35 4.94
N VAL A 46 5.21 -13.83 3.91
CA VAL A 46 4.25 -13.01 3.14
C VAL A 46 3.13 -12.40 4.01
N PRO A 47 2.38 -13.16 4.83
CA PRO A 47 1.35 -12.59 5.68
C PRO A 47 1.93 -11.66 6.74
N PHE A 48 3.11 -11.98 7.30
CA PHE A 48 3.78 -11.10 8.25
C PHE A 48 4.18 -9.76 7.61
N THR A 49 4.81 -9.78 6.43
CA THR A 49 5.16 -8.56 5.70
C THR A 49 3.93 -7.74 5.36
N ARG A 50 2.83 -8.37 4.91
CA ARG A 50 1.55 -7.67 4.67
C ARG A 50 1.01 -7.02 5.93
N PHE A 51 1.08 -7.71 7.07
CA PHE A 51 0.64 -7.16 8.35
C PHE A 51 1.47 -5.94 8.77
N VAL A 52 2.81 -6.02 8.65
CA VAL A 52 3.70 -4.90 8.96
C VAL A 52 3.42 -3.69 8.06
N ILE A 53 3.25 -3.91 6.75
CA ILE A 53 2.93 -2.83 5.80
C ILE A 53 1.58 -2.19 6.16
N ARG A 54 0.58 -3.01 6.50
CA ARG A 54 -0.74 -2.52 6.90
C ARG A 54 -0.66 -1.68 8.17
N LYS A 55 0.06 -2.15 9.18
CA LYS A 55 0.23 -1.42 10.45
C LYS A 55 0.99 -0.11 10.26
N SER A 56 1.99 -0.09 9.39
CA SER A 56 2.70 1.15 9.04
C SER A 56 1.76 2.17 8.35
N TYR A 57 0.94 1.71 7.41
CA TYR A 57 -0.05 2.55 6.75
C TYR A 57 -1.13 3.08 7.72
N GLU A 58 -1.72 2.22 8.55
CA GLU A 58 -2.69 2.60 9.58
C GLU A 58 -2.09 3.67 10.51
N LYS A 59 -0.83 3.48 10.94
CA LYS A 59 -0.12 4.45 11.77
C LYS A 59 0.05 5.81 11.08
N GLN A 60 0.40 5.85 9.79
CA GLN A 60 0.50 7.12 9.05
C GLN A 60 -0.84 7.87 9.03
N VAL A 61 -1.95 7.15 8.81
CA VAL A 61 -3.30 7.74 8.83
C VAL A 61 -3.66 8.25 10.23
N GLU A 62 -3.34 7.51 11.29
CA GLU A 62 -3.57 7.91 12.68
C GLU A 62 -2.68 9.08 13.16
N GLU A 63 -1.49 9.25 12.56
CA GLU A 63 -0.58 10.34 12.90
C GLU A 63 -0.94 11.64 12.19
N PHE A 64 -1.65 11.59 11.06
CA PHE A 64 -2.00 12.77 10.28
C PHE A 64 -2.70 13.88 11.09
N PRO A 65 -3.79 13.62 11.84
CA PRO A 65 -4.42 14.65 12.67
C PRO A 65 -3.47 15.29 13.70
N LYS A 66 -2.57 14.48 14.27
CA LYS A 66 -1.59 14.94 15.27
C LYS A 66 -0.59 15.91 14.64
N ILE A 67 -0.08 15.59 13.45
CA ILE A 67 0.86 16.44 12.71
C ILE A 67 0.18 17.77 12.36
N VAL A 68 -1.03 17.71 11.82
CA VAL A 68 -1.79 18.91 11.42
C VAL A 68 -2.09 19.82 12.62
N CYS A 69 -2.54 19.26 13.75
CA CYS A 69 -2.78 20.06 14.95
C CYS A 69 -1.49 20.65 15.55
N ALA A 70 -0.38 19.91 15.50
CA ALA A 70 0.91 20.44 15.92
C ALA A 70 1.34 21.63 15.06
N ASN A 71 1.23 21.51 13.72
CA ASN A 71 1.54 22.59 12.78
C ASN A 71 0.68 23.84 13.00
N LEU A 72 -0.63 23.65 13.22
CA LEU A 72 -1.55 24.74 13.54
C LEU A 72 -1.19 25.44 14.85
N SER A 73 -0.86 24.66 15.89
CA SER A 73 -0.38 25.20 17.16
C SER A 73 0.92 25.98 17.01
N GLU A 74 1.88 25.47 16.23
CA GLU A 74 3.14 26.16 15.95
C GLU A 74 2.94 27.46 15.14
N ALA A 75 1.94 27.49 14.26
CA ALA A 75 1.58 28.67 13.48
C ALA A 75 0.79 29.71 14.30
N GLY A 76 0.50 29.46 15.58
CA GLY A 76 -0.33 30.32 16.42
C GLY A 76 -1.82 30.31 16.03
N GLN A 77 -2.24 29.34 15.23
CA GLN A 77 -3.61 29.16 14.76
C GLN A 77 -4.28 28.06 15.61
N MET A 78 -4.62 28.39 16.86
CA MET A 78 -5.41 27.48 17.70
C MET A 78 -6.87 27.49 17.23
N GLU A 79 -7.17 26.65 16.24
CA GLU A 79 -8.53 26.39 15.79
C GLU A 79 -9.26 25.49 16.81
N PRO A 80 -10.43 25.89 17.34
CA PRO A 80 -11.20 25.09 18.28
C PRO A 80 -11.68 23.74 17.71
N GLY A 81 -11.53 23.54 16.38
CA GLY A 81 -11.87 22.30 15.68
C GLY A 81 -10.75 21.25 15.61
N CYS A 82 -9.53 21.53 16.06
CA CYS A 82 -8.41 20.59 15.92
C CYS A 82 -8.36 19.56 17.06
N ASP A 83 -8.95 18.39 16.81
CA ASP A 83 -8.89 17.23 17.71
C ASP A 83 -8.06 16.11 17.06
N PRO A 84 -6.86 15.80 17.60
CA PRO A 84 -5.95 14.81 17.02
C PRO A 84 -6.41 13.35 17.19
N LEU A 85 -7.50 13.11 17.94
CA LEU A 85 -8.06 11.78 18.15
C LEU A 85 -9.16 11.44 17.13
N LEU A 86 -9.59 12.40 16.31
CA LEU A 86 -10.61 12.18 15.31
C LEU A 86 -10.08 11.37 14.12
N GLU A 87 -10.92 10.47 13.62
CA GLU A 87 -10.70 9.81 12.34
C GLU A 87 -10.67 10.84 11.20
N ILE A 88 -9.89 10.56 10.16
CA ILE A 88 -9.60 11.52 9.08
C ILE A 88 -10.85 12.10 8.40
N ASN A 89 -11.89 11.28 8.22
CA ASN A 89 -13.17 11.66 7.62
C ASN A 89 -13.94 12.69 8.47
N MET A 90 -13.77 12.68 9.79
CA MET A 90 -14.38 13.64 10.71
C MET A 90 -13.43 14.80 11.04
N PHE A 91 -12.13 14.54 11.04
CA PHE A 91 -11.08 15.50 11.30
C PHE A 91 -11.03 16.59 10.22
N VAL A 92 -10.88 16.19 8.95
CA VAL A 92 -10.72 17.14 7.83
C VAL A 92 -11.85 18.17 7.78
N PRO A 93 -13.15 17.81 7.83
CA PRO A 93 -14.20 18.81 7.78
C PRO A 93 -14.34 19.68 9.03
N ARG A 94 -13.90 19.21 10.20
CA ARG A 94 -13.93 20.00 11.45
C ARG A 94 -12.77 20.97 11.55
N THR A 95 -11.57 20.53 11.15
CA THR A 95 -10.35 21.34 11.18
C THR A 95 -10.30 22.34 10.03
N PHE A 96 -10.88 22.00 8.88
CA PHE A 96 -10.88 22.83 7.68
C PHE A 96 -12.33 23.12 7.21
N PRO A 97 -13.07 23.98 7.91
CA PRO A 97 -14.40 24.41 7.49
C PRO A 97 -14.36 25.12 6.13
N LEU A 98 -15.51 25.19 5.44
CA LEU A 98 -15.56 25.94 4.18
C LEU A 98 -15.30 27.43 4.48
N GLY A 99 -14.64 28.11 3.55
CA GLY A 99 -14.16 29.47 3.73
C GLY A 99 -12.80 29.60 4.41
N THR A 100 -12.19 28.51 4.89
CA THR A 100 -10.80 28.56 5.38
C THR A 100 -9.85 29.06 4.28
N THR A 101 -8.92 29.94 4.64
CA THR A 101 -8.00 30.51 3.66
C THR A 101 -6.95 29.49 3.21
N LYS A 102 -6.53 29.58 1.95
CA LYS A 102 -5.44 28.79 1.35
C LYS A 102 -4.17 28.82 2.20
N ASN A 103 -3.85 29.97 2.81
CA ASN A 103 -2.69 30.11 3.69
C ASN A 103 -2.83 29.37 5.01
N SER A 104 -4.03 29.32 5.60
CA SER A 104 -4.26 28.54 6.83
C SER A 104 -4.15 27.05 6.56
N VAL A 105 -4.71 26.56 5.45
CA VAL A 105 -4.52 25.16 5.03
C VAL A 105 -3.04 24.87 4.76
N ALA A 106 -2.31 25.77 4.07
CA ALA A 106 -0.88 25.61 3.81
C ALA A 106 -0.06 25.50 5.11
N SER A 107 -0.35 26.35 6.09
CA SER A 107 0.31 26.31 7.40
C SER A 107 0.03 25.01 8.15
N ALA A 108 -1.23 24.56 8.15
CA ALA A 108 -1.65 23.33 8.81
C ALA A 108 -1.03 22.08 8.18
N MET A 109 -0.93 22.06 6.84
CA MET A 109 -0.42 20.92 6.06
C MET A 109 1.09 20.99 5.82
N LYS A 110 1.80 21.88 6.52
CA LYS A 110 3.25 22.06 6.37
C LYS A 110 4.01 20.74 6.56
N GLY A 111 4.91 20.45 5.62
CA GLY A 111 5.73 19.23 5.64
C GLY A 111 5.07 18.01 5.00
N LEU A 112 3.79 18.09 4.62
CA LEU A 112 3.13 17.05 3.84
C LEU A 112 3.39 17.26 2.35
N ALA A 113 3.59 16.16 1.63
CA ALA A 113 3.74 16.20 0.18
C ALA A 113 2.39 16.54 -0.46
N PHE A 114 2.40 17.42 -1.45
CA PHE A 114 1.18 17.78 -2.17
C PHE A 114 1.43 18.13 -3.63
N LYS A 115 0.36 18.08 -4.41
CA LYS A 115 0.32 18.50 -5.81
C LYS A 115 -0.69 19.62 -5.96
N GLU A 116 -0.29 20.67 -6.67
CA GLU A 116 -1.18 21.77 -7.06
C GLU A 116 -1.60 21.60 -8.52
N GLN A 117 -2.90 21.71 -8.76
CA GLN A 117 -3.48 21.73 -10.10
C GLN A 117 -4.28 23.03 -10.25
N THR A 118 -4.00 23.78 -11.31
CA THR A 118 -4.70 25.02 -11.64
C THR A 118 -5.60 24.80 -12.86
N GLY A 119 -6.76 25.46 -12.90
CA GLY A 119 -7.60 25.49 -14.10
C GLY A 119 -8.69 24.41 -14.20
N ILE A 120 -9.12 23.81 -13.08
CA ILE A 120 -10.32 22.97 -13.05
C ILE A 120 -11.54 23.87 -13.24
N SER A 121 -12.04 23.99 -14.47
CA SER A 121 -13.24 24.78 -14.81
C SER A 121 -14.41 24.46 -13.86
N GLN A 122 -14.68 25.39 -12.95
CA GLN A 122 -15.84 25.36 -12.07
C GLN A 122 -16.76 26.53 -12.47
N PRO A 123 -18.08 26.30 -12.68
CA PRO A 123 -18.98 27.28 -13.30
C PRO A 123 -19.16 28.60 -12.53
N THR A 124 -18.59 28.73 -11.34
CA THR A 124 -18.67 29.91 -10.47
C THR A 124 -17.31 30.39 -9.95
N CYS A 125 -16.21 29.82 -10.41
CA CYS A 125 -14.88 30.14 -9.90
C CYS A 125 -13.94 30.71 -10.97
N LEU A 126 -13.48 31.95 -10.76
CA LEU A 126 -12.55 32.65 -11.66
C LEU A 126 -11.14 32.04 -11.68
N GLN A 127 -10.66 31.50 -10.56
CA GLN A 127 -9.32 30.94 -10.42
C GLN A 127 -9.31 29.69 -9.50
N PRO A 128 -9.89 28.58 -9.96
CA PRO A 128 -9.95 27.35 -9.19
C PRO A 128 -8.57 26.73 -9.08
N THR A 129 -8.19 26.38 -7.85
CA THR A 129 -6.94 25.69 -7.54
C THR A 129 -7.26 24.46 -6.71
N LEU A 130 -6.81 23.28 -7.13
CA LEU A 130 -6.93 22.04 -6.37
C LEU A 130 -5.58 21.69 -5.76
N TRP A 131 -5.57 21.45 -4.46
CA TRP A 131 -4.42 20.94 -3.73
C TRP A 131 -4.72 19.53 -3.24
N THR A 132 -3.92 18.56 -3.68
CA THR A 132 -4.01 17.16 -3.27
C THR A 132 -2.83 16.82 -2.37
N TYR A 133 -3.08 16.51 -1.11
CA TYR A 133 -2.07 16.14 -0.12
C TYR A 133 -1.99 14.62 0.07
N ASP A 134 -0.79 14.08 0.00
CA ASP A 134 -0.51 12.67 0.30
C ASP A 134 -0.48 12.48 1.82
N VAL A 135 -1.44 11.71 2.35
CA VAL A 135 -1.54 11.43 3.80
C VAL A 135 -0.83 10.13 4.15
N ALA A 136 -1.09 9.08 3.39
CA ALA A 136 -0.49 7.77 3.64
C ALA A 136 -0.29 7.02 2.33
N LYS A 137 0.80 6.25 2.24
CA LYS A 137 1.06 5.38 1.10
C LYS A 137 1.80 4.13 1.52
N SER A 138 1.39 3.00 0.98
CA SER A 138 2.02 1.71 1.22
C SER A 138 2.59 1.09 -0.05
N SER A 139 3.56 0.19 0.09
CA SER A 139 4.10 -0.58 -1.02
C SER A 139 3.12 -1.61 -1.59
N LEU A 140 2.02 -1.89 -0.89
CA LEU A 140 0.93 -2.76 -1.37
C LEU A 140 -0.13 -2.00 -2.18
N GLY A 141 0.06 -0.70 -2.40
CA GLY A 141 -0.84 0.12 -3.18
C GLY A 141 -1.91 0.85 -2.38
N TRP A 142 -2.04 0.60 -1.06
CA TRP A 142 -2.93 1.41 -0.21
C TRP A 142 -2.48 2.86 -0.18
N HIS A 143 -3.44 3.76 -0.35
CA HIS A 143 -3.17 5.18 -0.47
C HIS A 143 -4.32 6.01 0.11
N THR A 144 -3.97 7.02 0.92
CA THR A 144 -4.91 8.02 1.42
C THR A 144 -4.42 9.40 1.02
N GLU A 145 -5.33 10.19 0.49
CA GLU A 145 -5.09 11.58 0.10
C GLU A 145 -6.24 12.48 0.53
N VAL A 146 -5.93 13.76 0.71
CA VAL A 146 -6.92 14.80 1.02
C VAL A 146 -6.83 15.88 -0.03
N GLU A 147 -7.96 16.19 -0.65
CA GLU A 147 -8.10 17.23 -1.63
C GLU A 147 -8.77 18.46 -1.04
N PHE A 148 -8.24 19.64 -1.39
CA PHE A 148 -8.80 20.93 -1.06
C PHE A 148 -8.94 21.76 -2.35
N LEU A 149 -10.17 22.08 -2.71
CA LEU A 149 -10.47 22.98 -3.82
C LEU A 149 -10.63 24.40 -3.29
N PHE A 150 -9.83 25.31 -3.82
CA PHE A 150 -9.88 26.72 -3.48
C PHE A 150 -10.46 27.54 -4.64
N CYS A 151 -11.29 28.51 -4.28
CA CYS A 151 -11.71 29.57 -5.19
C CYS A 151 -11.27 30.94 -4.66
N SER A 152 -10.49 31.68 -5.44
CA SER A 152 -9.96 32.99 -5.04
C SER A 152 -9.28 32.99 -3.66
N GLY A 153 -8.61 31.89 -3.31
CA GLY A 153 -7.90 31.72 -2.05
C GLY A 153 -8.73 31.23 -0.85
N LEU A 154 -10.03 30.96 -1.02
CA LEU A 154 -10.90 30.39 0.01
C LEU A 154 -11.27 28.94 -0.30
N LEU A 155 -11.31 28.09 0.72
CA LEU A 155 -11.68 26.68 0.60
C LEU A 155 -13.17 26.56 0.27
N VAL A 156 -13.50 25.92 -0.86
CA VAL A 156 -14.88 25.72 -1.31
C VAL A 156 -15.30 24.25 -1.34
N GLU A 157 -14.35 23.34 -1.43
CA GLU A 157 -14.63 21.90 -1.37
C GLU A 157 -13.43 21.18 -0.75
N ARG A 158 -13.71 20.11 -0.02
CA ARG A 158 -12.69 19.25 0.59
C ARG A 158 -13.16 17.81 0.49
N MET A 159 -12.27 16.90 0.12
CA MET A 159 -12.58 15.48 -0.04
C MET A 159 -11.44 14.64 0.51
N VAL A 160 -11.78 13.53 1.16
CA VAL A 160 -10.80 12.53 1.60
C VAL A 160 -10.98 11.31 0.73
N PHE A 161 -9.89 10.84 0.12
CA PHE A 161 -9.89 9.65 -0.72
C PHE A 161 -9.08 8.53 -0.07
N VAL A 162 -9.59 7.31 -0.18
CA VAL A 162 -8.90 6.07 0.15
C VAL A 162 -8.90 5.22 -1.10
N ASP A 163 -7.71 4.84 -1.56
CA ASP A 163 -7.47 4.08 -2.78
C ASP A 163 -8.17 4.71 -4.01
N GLY A 164 -8.11 6.05 -4.11
CA GLY A 164 -8.70 6.83 -5.19
C GLY A 164 -10.23 6.96 -5.13
N LYS A 165 -10.86 6.56 -4.02
CA LYS A 165 -12.32 6.67 -3.82
C LYS A 165 -12.66 7.58 -2.64
N PRO A 166 -13.62 8.51 -2.79
CA PRO A 166 -13.99 9.38 -1.69
C PRO A 166 -14.64 8.58 -0.55
N ILE A 167 -14.25 8.86 0.70
CA ILE A 167 -14.82 8.22 1.90
C ILE A 167 -16.26 8.71 2.17
N SER A 168 -16.57 9.94 1.76
CA SER A 168 -17.89 10.57 1.90
C SER A 168 -18.24 11.35 0.63
N LEU A 169 -19.54 11.46 0.32
CA LEU A 169 -20.01 12.33 -0.76
C LEU A 169 -19.58 13.78 -0.48
N PRO A 170 -19.20 14.57 -1.51
CA PRO A 170 -18.86 15.97 -1.34
C PRO A 170 -20.02 16.72 -0.68
N THR A 171 -19.71 17.47 0.38
CA THR A 171 -20.70 18.25 1.11
C THR A 171 -20.79 19.61 0.43
N TYR A 172 -21.81 19.80 -0.41
CA TYR A 172 -22.21 21.11 -0.88
C TYR A 172 -23.13 21.70 0.19
N ASP A 173 -22.65 22.69 0.95
CA ASP A 173 -23.52 23.46 1.84
C ASP A 173 -24.55 24.20 0.95
N LEU A 174 -25.82 23.82 1.09
CA LEU A 174 -27.00 24.46 0.48
C LEU A 174 -27.34 25.77 1.20
#